data_AF-A0A6H9HIK9-F1
#
_entry.id   AF-A0A6H9HIK9-F1
#
_cell.length_a   1.000
_cell.length_b   1.000
_cell.length_c   1.000
_cell.angle_alpha   90.00
_cell.angle_beta   90.00
_cell.angle_gamma   90.00
#
_symmetry.space_group_name_H-M   'P 1'
#
loop_
_entity.id
_entity.type
_entity.pdbx_description
1 polymer ?
#
loop_
_entity_poly.entity_id
_entity_poly.type
_entity_poly.pdbx_seq_one_letter_code
_entity_poly.pdbx_strand_id
1 'polypeptide(L)' 'MSKIDWNVYVATSDREQGPLVTYELNSFDRVITPYTDEDGNETLGGQIGYVIAYGLMVGFFVLGWLFI' A
#
# COMPACT_ATOMS: atom_id res chain seq x y z
N MET A 1 -5.23 -3.26 1.14
CA MET A 1 -5.67 -4.66 1.01
C MET A 1 -6.06 -4.90 -0.45
N SER A 2 -5.31 -5.72 -1.19
CA SER A 2 -5.69 -6.13 -2.55
C SER A 2 -7.02 -6.87 -2.53
N LYS A 3 -8.08 -6.27 -3.10
CA LYS A 3 -9.41 -6.86 -3.18
C LYS A 3 -9.63 -7.46 -4.58
N ILE A 4 -10.05 -8.72 -4.61
CA ILE A 4 -10.49 -9.37 -5.85
C ILE A 4 -11.85 -8.76 -6.24
N ASP A 5 -11.98 -8.31 -7.48
CA ASP A 5 -13.26 -7.82 -8.00
C ASP A 5 -14.18 -9.00 -8.35
N TRP A 6 -15.05 -9.34 -7.39
CA TRP A 6 -16.03 -10.41 -7.54
C TRP A 6 -17.09 -10.12 -8.59
N ASN A 7 -17.39 -8.85 -8.88
CA ASN A 7 -18.35 -8.52 -9.94
C ASN A 7 -17.79 -8.88 -11.31
N VAL A 8 -16.51 -8.58 -11.56
CA VAL A 8 -15.84 -8.97 -12.80
C VAL A 8 -15.73 -10.48 -12.91
N TYR A 9 -15.39 -11.17 -11.80
CA TYR A 9 -15.32 -12.62 -11.76
C TYR A 9 -16.67 -13.27 -12.14
N VAL A 10 -17.77 -12.85 -11.51
CA VAL A 10 -19.10 -13.40 -11.76
C VAL A 10 -19.60 -13.04 -13.16
N ALA A 11 -19.34 -11.81 -13.64
CA ALA A 11 -19.76 -11.40 -14.98
C ALA A 11 -19.02 -12.13 -16.11
N THR A 12 -17.93 -12.84 -15.80
CA THR A 12 -17.06 -13.48 -16.80
C THR A 12 -16.89 -14.98 -16.58
N SER A 13 -17.56 -15.56 -15.58
CA SER A 13 -17.51 -16.99 -15.24
C SER A 13 -17.87 -17.90 -16.41
N ASP A 14 -18.74 -17.42 -17.30
CA ASP A 14 -19.31 -18.23 -18.38
C ASP A 14 -18.52 -18.09 -19.70
N ARG A 15 -17.37 -17.41 -19.67
CA ARG A 15 -16.48 -17.34 -20.84
C ARG A 15 -15.77 -18.67 -21.06
N GLU A 16 -15.67 -19.12 -22.32
CA GLU A 16 -14.92 -20.34 -22.71
C GLU A 16 -13.46 -20.34 -22.25
N GLN A 17 -12.88 -19.16 -22.05
CA GLN A 17 -11.50 -18.94 -21.62
C GLN A 17 -11.35 -18.87 -20.08
N GLY A 18 -12.47 -19.00 -19.36
CA GLY A 18 -12.56 -18.88 -17.89
C GLY A 18 -12.83 -17.46 -17.39
N PRO A 19 -13.13 -17.31 -16.08
CA PRO A 19 -13.38 -16.03 -15.45
C PRO A 19 -12.14 -15.14 -15.43
N LEU A 20 -12.35 -13.85 -15.67
CA LEU A 20 -11.34 -12.82 -15.49
C LEU A 20 -11.17 -12.53 -14.00
N VAL A 21 -9.95 -12.72 -13.51
CA VAL A 21 -9.55 -12.34 -12.16
C VAL A 21 -8.74 -11.05 -12.26
N THR A 22 -9.33 -9.94 -11.84
CA THR A 22 -8.64 -8.65 -11.77
C THR A 22 -8.28 -8.34 -10.34
N TYR A 23 -7.02 -7.95 -10.14
CA TYR A 23 -6.52 -7.43 -8.87
C TYR A 23 -6.46 -5.92 -8.94
N GLU A 24 -7.10 -5.24 -7.98
CA GLU A 24 -6.97 -3.80 -7.85
C GLU A 24 -5.59 -3.46 -7.26
N LEU A 25 -4.63 -3.14 -8.13
CA LEU A 25 -3.29 -2.71 -7.76
C LEU A 25 -3.23 -1.24 -7.27
N ASN A 26 -4.37 -0.54 -7.20
CA ASN A 26 -4.42 0.90 -6.89
C ASN A 26 -4.17 1.26 -5.42
N SER A 27 -4.17 0.30 -4.51
CA SER A 27 -3.61 0.55 -3.19
C SER A 27 -2.10 0.47 -3.32
N PHE A 28 -1.43 1.63 -3.34
CA PHE A 28 -0.05 1.71 -2.86
C PHE A 28 -0.06 1.36 -1.36
N ASP A 29 -0.31 0.09 -1.01
CA ASP A 29 -0.33 -0.46 0.35
C ASP A 29 1.05 -0.32 1.05
N ARG A 30 2.05 0.22 0.33
CA ARG A 30 3.42 0.48 0.78
C ARG A 30 3.71 1.95 1.06
N VAL A 31 2.73 2.84 0.94
CA VAL A 31 2.90 4.22 1.41
C VAL A 31 2.69 4.19 2.91
N ILE A 32 3.77 4.42 3.66
CA ILE A 32 3.69 4.72 5.08
C ILE A 32 2.88 6.01 5.17
N THR A 33 1.77 6.03 5.90
CA THR A 33 0.97 7.24 6.14
C THR A 33 0.97 7.59 7.63
N PRO A 34 0.92 8.87 8.00
CA PRO A 34 0.79 9.25 9.39
C PRO A 34 -0.53 8.72 9.97
N TYR A 35 -0.51 8.33 11.25
CA TYR A 35 -1.71 7.91 11.96
C TYR A 35 -2.68 9.09 12.12
N THR A 36 -3.92 8.90 11.69
CA THR A 36 -5.02 9.87 11.80
C THR A 36 -5.92 9.57 13.00
N ASP A 37 -6.44 10.61 13.63
CA ASP A 37 -7.43 10.50 14.71
C ASP A 37 -8.84 10.17 14.18
N GLU A 38 -9.82 10.10 15.09
CA GLU A 38 -11.23 9.78 14.79
C GLU A 38 -11.91 10.82 13.88
N ASP A 39 -11.39 12.06 13.85
CA ASP A 39 -11.86 13.16 13.01
C ASP A 39 -11.12 13.24 11.65
N GLY A 40 -10.16 12.33 11.43
CA GLY A 40 -9.36 12.27 10.21
C GLY A 40 -8.18 13.25 10.19
N ASN A 41 -7.83 13.89 11.31
CA ASN A 41 -6.68 14.77 11.40
C ASN A 41 -5.41 13.97 11.66
N GLU A 42 -4.31 14.38 11.03
CA GLU A 42 -3.01 13.77 11.31
C GLU A 42 -2.58 14.05 12.74
N THR A 43 -2.29 12.99 13.49
CA THR A 43 -1.79 13.12 14.85
C THR A 43 -0.32 13.55 14.83
N LEU A 44 0.08 14.38 15.80
CA LEU A 44 1.50 14.73 16.01
C LEU A 44 2.39 13.48 16.14
N GLY A 45 1.91 12.45 16.85
CA GLY A 45 2.61 11.17 16.95
C GLY A 45 2.74 10.45 15.61
N GLY A 46 1.68 10.48 14.79
CA GLY A 46 1.67 9.93 13.44
C GLY A 46 2.68 10.62 12.51
N GLN A 47 2.79 11.94 12.57
CA GLN A 47 3.76 12.70 11.78
C GLN A 47 5.20 12.40 12.18
N ILE A 48 5.49 12.34 13.49
CA ILE A 48 6.83 11.99 13.99
C ILE A 48 7.21 10.57 13.54
N GLY A 49 6.29 9.61 13.70
CA GLY A 49 6.50 8.23 13.25
C GLY A 49 6.74 8.12 11.75
N TYR A 50 5.99 8.88 10.95
CA TYR A 50 6.15 8.96 9.50
C TYR A 50 7.55 9.44 9.11
N VAL A 51 8.04 10.53 9.71
CA VAL A 51 9.37 11.09 9.42
C VAL A 51 10.48 10.11 9.81
N ILE A 52 10.37 9.45 10.98
CA ILE A 52 11.35 8.45 11.43
C ILE A 52 11.40 7.27 10.46
N ALA A 53 10.23 6.76 10.04
CA ALA A 53 10.16 5.60 9.15
C ALA A 53 10.83 5.88 7.81
N TYR A 54 10.55 7.02 7.18
CA TYR A 54 11.24 7.43 5.95
C TYR A 54 12.72 7.70 6.16
N GLY A 55 13.11 8.32 7.29
CA GLY A 55 14.51 8.55 7.65
C GLY A 55 15.31 7.25 7.76
N LEU A 56 14.75 6.23 8.41
CA LEU A 56 15.35 4.90 8.50
C LEU A 56 15.42 4.20 7.15
N MET A 57 14.38 4.32 6.33
CA MET A 57 14.36 3.74 4.98
C MET A 57 15.49 4.32 4.13
N VAL A 58 15.60 5.65 4.06
CA VAL A 58 16.67 6.33 3.33
C VAL A 58 18.04 6.00 3.91
N GLY A 59 18.18 6.03 5.23
CA GLY A 59 19.43 5.69 5.92
C GLY A 59 19.91 4.27 5.59
N PHE A 60 19.00 3.30 5.56
CA PHE A 60 19.32 1.92 5.19
C PHE A 60 19.83 1.80 3.75
N PHE A 61 19.18 2.48 2.80
CA PHE A 61 19.64 2.49 1.40
C PHE A 61 20.97 3.20 1.22
N VAL A 62 21.18 4.34 1.87
CA VAL A 62 22.42 5.13 1.76
C VAL A 62 23.60 4.38 2.38
N LEU A 63 23.41 3.79 3.58
CA LEU A 63 24.44 2.98 4.20
C LEU A 63 24.72 1.73 3.37
N GLY A 64 23.68 1.01 2.94
CA GLY A 64 23.83 -0.17 2.08
C GLY A 64 24.60 0.14 0.78
N TRP A 65 24.39 1.31 0.18
CA TRP A 65 25.12 1.77 -1.00
C TRP A 65 26.58 2.12 -0.71
N LEU A 66 26.89 2.74 0.44
CA LEU A 66 28.26 3.13 0.81
C LEU A 66 29.18 1.94 1.14
N PHE A 67 28.59 0.80 1.54
CA PHE A 67 29.33 -0.42 1.90
C PHE A 67 29.37 -1.48 0.77
N ILE A 68 28.84 -1.14 -0.41
CA ILE A 68 28.89 -1.95 -1.64
C ILE A 68 29.88 -1.34 -2.63
#